data_AF-A0A7S2Z0B7-F1
#
_entry.id   AF-A0A7S2Z0B7-F1
#
_cell.length_a   1.000
_cell.length_b   1.000
_cell.length_c   1.000
_cell.angle_alpha   90.00
_cell.angle_beta   90.00
_cell.angle_gamma   90.00
#
_symmetry.space_group_name_H-M   'P 1'
#
loop_
_entity.id
_entity.type
_entity.pdbx_description
1 polymer ?
#
loop_
_entity_poly.entity_id
_entity_poly.type
_entity_poly.pdbx_seq_one_letter_code
_entity_poly.pdbx_strand_id
1 'polypeptide(L)'
;MNCCLPLATEKRPLLSCACKKVSLRLGRFRNNIVCCCEDCQAIFTFFEGKGGKPHALPFRASYYEDNFDLLKGGEHLALMKLSNQPMASKNLYCKLCNTALMKCIDAYQGNVVAVDFQLVTPKRDDSTPVGRLCESEYPADKLGPLPEWPYETPTLEFHFVRNKDGTMKMTEEGPEVEPALMEIIGPIFGAPKEEPALGATTFGKLVADLKLEPLVLHA
;
A
#
# COMPACT_ATOMS: atom_id res chain seq x y z
N MET A 1 5.55 -17.87 -31.49
CA MET A 1 6.75 -17.81 -30.63
C MET A 1 6.93 -16.37 -30.22
N ASN A 2 6.39 -15.97 -29.07
CA ASN A 2 6.54 -14.60 -28.56
C ASN A 2 7.90 -14.49 -27.90
N CYS A 3 8.78 -13.69 -28.50
CA CYS A 3 10.08 -13.35 -27.95
C CYS A 3 9.92 -12.67 -26.59
N CYS A 4 10.20 -13.41 -25.52
CA CYS A 4 10.58 -12.84 -24.23
C CYS A 4 11.93 -12.12 -24.42
N LEU A 5 11.89 -10.90 -24.92
CA LEU A 5 13.02 -9.99 -24.74
C LEU A 5 13.17 -9.79 -23.23
N PRO A 6 14.34 -10.06 -22.64
CA PRO A 6 14.58 -9.71 -21.25
C PRO A 6 14.42 -8.19 -21.15
N LEU A 7 13.45 -7.75 -20.35
CA LEU A 7 13.29 -6.33 -20.00
C LEU A 7 14.63 -5.86 -19.46
N ALA A 8 15.36 -5.10 -20.28
CA ALA A 8 16.66 -4.56 -19.95
C ALA A 8 16.54 -3.71 -18.69
N THR A 9 17.10 -4.20 -17.58
CA THR A 9 17.63 -3.46 -16.43
C THR A 9 16.93 -2.13 -16.10
N GLU A 10 15.60 -2.09 -16.01
CA GLU A 10 14.96 -0.93 -15.42
C GLU A 10 15.46 -0.80 -13.99
N LYS A 11 16.05 0.35 -13.68
CA LYS A 11 16.58 0.64 -12.36
C LYS A 11 15.39 0.66 -11.39
N ARG A 12 15.17 -0.47 -10.71
CA ARG A 12 14.05 -0.66 -9.76
C ARG A 12 13.99 0.51 -8.76
N PRO A 13 12.81 1.06 -8.47
CA PRO A 13 12.69 2.21 -7.59
C PRO A 13 13.20 1.94 -6.18
N LEU A 14 13.73 2.99 -5.55
CA LEU A 14 14.21 2.96 -4.19
C LEU A 14 13.18 3.61 -3.25
N LEU A 15 12.79 2.88 -2.22
CA LEU A 15 12.06 3.40 -1.08
C LEU A 15 13.06 3.72 0.03
N SER A 16 12.95 4.89 0.67
CA SER A 16 13.82 5.23 1.80
C SER A 16 13.11 6.05 2.86
N CYS A 17 13.40 5.77 4.13
CA CYS A 17 12.84 6.54 5.24
C CYS A 17 13.37 7.98 5.23
N ALA A 18 12.75 8.89 6.00
CA ALA A 18 13.15 10.29 6.07
C ALA A 18 14.62 10.46 6.49
N CYS A 19 15.08 9.69 7.49
CA CYS A 19 16.47 9.75 7.97
C CYS A 19 17.47 8.95 7.12
N LYS A 20 17.02 8.31 6.02
CA LYS A 20 17.84 7.53 5.07
C LYS A 20 18.64 6.37 5.68
N LYS A 21 18.29 5.95 6.91
CA LYS A 21 18.89 4.78 7.58
C LYS A 21 18.33 3.46 7.07
N VAL A 22 17.07 3.46 6.62
CA VAL A 22 16.42 2.30 5.99
C VAL A 22 16.20 2.58 4.50
N SER A 23 16.55 1.61 3.67
CA SER A 23 16.33 1.67 2.22
C SER A 23 15.97 0.30 1.66
N LEU A 24 14.98 0.27 0.78
CA LEU A 24 14.52 -0.93 0.09
C LEU A 24 14.46 -0.71 -1.42
N ARG A 25 14.73 -1.77 -2.19
CA ARG A 25 14.54 -1.82 -3.64
C ARG A 25 13.17 -2.40 -3.92
N LEU A 26 12.25 -1.61 -4.47
CA LEU A 26 10.89 -2.06 -4.74
C LEU A 26 10.83 -3.00 -5.95
N GLY A 27 9.80 -3.84 -5.99
CA GLY A 27 9.48 -4.70 -7.13
C GLY A 27 8.95 -3.92 -8.34
N ARG A 28 8.27 -4.62 -9.24
CA ARG A 28 7.62 -3.98 -10.38
C ARG A 28 6.46 -3.10 -9.91
N PHE A 29 6.36 -1.89 -10.43
CA PHE A 29 5.22 -1.01 -10.22
C PHE A 29 3.94 -1.63 -10.79
N ARG A 30 2.82 -1.51 -10.07
CA ARG A 30 1.51 -1.97 -10.51
C ARG A 30 0.60 -0.79 -10.86
N ASN A 31 0.29 0.04 -9.88
CA ASN A 31 -0.59 1.20 -10.06
C ASN A 31 -0.47 2.18 -8.89
N ASN A 32 -1.23 3.28 -8.94
CA ASN A 32 -1.40 4.19 -7.82
C ASN A 32 -2.88 4.30 -7.46
N ILE A 33 -3.20 4.35 -6.17
CA ILE A 33 -4.56 4.58 -5.68
C ILE A 33 -4.50 5.65 -4.60
N VAL A 34 -5.49 6.53 -4.59
CA VAL A 34 -5.74 7.43 -3.47
C VAL A 34 -6.55 6.67 -2.41
N CYS A 35 -6.00 6.48 -1.23
CA CYS A 35 -6.68 5.82 -0.13
C CYS A 35 -7.19 6.84 0.87
N CYS A 36 -8.48 6.72 1.20
CA CYS A 36 -9.20 7.58 2.14
C CYS A 36 -9.81 6.79 3.30
N CYS A 37 -9.37 5.55 3.55
CA CYS A 37 -9.85 4.80 4.70
C CYS A 37 -9.35 5.40 6.02
N GLU A 38 -10.15 5.25 7.08
CA GLU A 38 -9.80 5.75 8.41
C GLU A 38 -8.52 5.11 8.92
N ASP A 39 -8.29 3.83 8.58
CA ASP A 39 -7.06 3.12 8.90
C ASP A 39 -5.81 3.86 8.41
N CYS A 40 -5.78 4.27 7.13
CA CYS A 40 -4.64 4.99 6.57
C CYS A 40 -4.43 6.31 7.32
N GLN A 41 -5.50 7.04 7.60
CA GLN A 41 -5.41 8.29 8.34
C GLN A 41 -4.87 8.08 9.76
N ALA A 42 -5.42 7.12 10.51
CA ALA A 42 -4.99 6.79 11.86
C ALA A 42 -3.50 6.41 11.94
N ILE A 43 -3.01 5.64 10.96
CA ILE A 43 -1.59 5.26 10.85
C ILE A 43 -0.71 6.51 10.69
N PHE A 44 -1.05 7.39 9.75
CA PHE A 44 -0.22 8.58 9.50
C PHE A 44 -0.29 9.56 10.67
N THR A 45 -1.47 9.78 11.24
CA THR A 45 -1.63 10.61 12.45
C THR A 45 -0.81 10.05 13.62
N PHE A 46 -0.80 8.73 13.82
CA PHE A 46 0.04 8.10 14.84
C PHE A 46 1.52 8.39 14.60
N PHE A 47 2.02 8.17 13.39
CA PHE A 47 3.43 8.38 13.08
C PHE A 47 3.86 9.85 13.15
N GLU A 48 3.02 10.76 12.68
CA GLU A 48 3.21 12.21 12.81
C GLU A 48 3.28 12.64 14.28
N GLY A 49 2.37 12.11 15.12
CA GLY A 49 2.38 12.34 16.57
C GLY A 49 3.65 11.86 17.28
N LYS A 50 4.44 10.98 16.64
CA LYS A 50 5.75 10.52 17.10
C LYS A 50 6.93 11.30 16.48
N GLY A 51 6.66 12.42 15.81
CA GLY A 51 7.68 13.22 15.10
C GLY A 51 8.03 12.67 13.72
N GLY A 52 7.20 11.77 13.16
CA GLY A 52 7.26 11.39 11.77
C GLY A 52 6.94 12.55 10.83
N LYS A 53 7.30 12.41 9.56
CA LYS A 53 7.00 13.43 8.54
C LYS A 53 5.48 13.53 8.33
N PRO A 54 4.91 14.75 8.25
CA PRO A 54 3.54 14.94 7.82
C PRO A 54 3.27 14.33 6.43
N HIS A 55 2.14 13.65 6.31
CA HIS A 55 1.62 13.09 5.08
C HIS A 55 0.48 13.98 4.57
N ALA A 56 0.45 14.18 3.25
CA ALA A 56 -0.68 14.83 2.62
C ALA A 56 -1.86 13.83 2.61
N LEU A 57 -3.02 14.28 3.10
CA LEU A 57 -4.28 13.58 2.90
C LEU A 57 -5.02 14.20 1.71
N PRO A 58 -5.64 13.38 0.84
CA PRO A 58 -5.74 11.93 0.93
C PRO A 58 -4.42 11.21 0.55
N PHE A 59 -4.20 10.05 1.17
CA PHE A 59 -2.95 9.31 1.01
C PHE A 59 -2.83 8.73 -0.40
N ARG A 60 -1.76 9.08 -1.13
CA ARG A 60 -1.47 8.49 -2.44
C ARG A 60 -0.53 7.29 -2.26
N ALA A 61 -1.13 6.11 -2.37
CA ALA A 61 -0.46 4.83 -2.28
C ALA A 61 0.05 4.40 -3.67
N SER A 62 1.35 4.15 -3.78
CA SER A 62 1.93 3.43 -4.92
C SER A 62 2.01 1.94 -4.60
N TYR A 63 1.50 1.11 -5.49
CA TYR A 63 1.49 -0.34 -5.33
C TYR A 63 2.60 -0.97 -6.16
N TYR A 64 3.36 -1.84 -5.51
CA TYR A 64 4.46 -2.59 -6.12
C TYR A 64 4.26 -4.07 -5.85
N GLU A 65 4.75 -4.93 -6.73
CA GLU A 65 4.84 -6.36 -6.46
C GLU A 65 5.56 -6.63 -5.12
N ASP A 66 5.09 -7.62 -4.36
CA ASP A 66 5.75 -8.12 -3.14
C ASP A 66 7.02 -8.95 -3.48
N ASN A 67 7.94 -8.31 -4.19
CA ASN A 67 9.26 -8.81 -4.56
C ASN A 67 10.25 -7.65 -4.48
N PHE A 68 10.71 -7.37 -3.26
CA PHE A 68 11.58 -6.26 -2.95
C PHE A 68 12.81 -6.72 -2.18
N ASP A 69 13.85 -5.90 -2.17
CA ASP A 69 15.09 -6.20 -1.43
C ASP A 69 15.31 -5.18 -0.32
N LEU A 70 15.55 -5.65 0.90
CA LEU A 70 16.11 -4.81 1.95
C LEU A 70 17.59 -4.54 1.65
N LEU A 71 17.95 -3.28 1.43
CA LEU A 71 19.33 -2.90 1.11
C LEU A 71 20.14 -2.57 2.37
N LYS A 72 19.50 -1.96 3.38
CA LYS A 72 20.12 -1.60 4.67
C LYS A 72 19.09 -1.20 5.72
N GLY A 73 19.51 -1.23 6.99
CA GLY A 73 18.77 -0.69 8.12
C GLY A 73 17.68 -1.60 8.67
N GLY A 74 17.82 -2.93 8.52
CA GLY A 74 16.87 -3.91 9.04
C GLY A 74 16.70 -3.80 10.56
N GLU A 75 17.78 -3.50 11.27
CA GLU A 75 17.80 -3.25 12.71
C GLU A 75 16.99 -2.02 13.14
N HIS A 76 16.69 -1.12 12.20
CA HIS A 76 15.87 0.08 12.42
C HIS A 76 14.42 -0.10 11.97
N LEU A 77 14.06 -1.27 11.45
CA LEU A 77 12.68 -1.61 11.11
C LEU A 77 11.90 -2.03 12.36
N ALA A 78 10.61 -1.72 12.33
CA ALA A 78 9.61 -2.19 13.26
C ALA A 78 8.29 -2.41 12.51
N LEU A 79 7.42 -3.22 13.11
CA LEU A 79 6.13 -3.59 12.55
C LEU A 79 5.01 -3.04 13.43
N MET A 80 3.95 -2.52 12.82
CA MET A 80 2.77 -2.01 13.51
C MET A 80 1.50 -2.56 12.88
N LYS A 81 0.49 -2.82 13.71
CA LYS A 81 -0.90 -3.10 13.30
C LYS A 81 -1.83 -2.11 14.00
N LEU A 82 -2.88 -1.69 13.31
CA LEU A 82 -3.91 -0.82 13.89
C LEU A 82 -4.87 -1.54 14.83
N SER A 83 -5.02 -2.85 14.66
CA SER A 83 -5.89 -3.67 15.49
C SER A 83 -5.43 -5.12 15.46
N ASN A 84 -5.99 -5.94 16.35
CA ASN A 84 -5.79 -7.39 16.35
C ASN A 84 -6.67 -8.13 15.34
N GLN A 85 -7.46 -7.41 14.53
CA GLN A 85 -8.31 -8.07 13.54
C GLN A 85 -7.45 -8.75 12.47
N PRO A 86 -7.90 -9.91 11.93
CA PRO A 86 -7.14 -10.65 10.93
C PRO A 86 -6.77 -9.83 9.69
N MET A 87 -7.64 -8.89 9.29
CA MET A 87 -7.45 -8.06 8.10
C MET A 87 -6.76 -6.72 8.37
N ALA A 88 -6.31 -6.49 9.60
CA ALA A 88 -5.61 -5.27 9.94
C ALA A 88 -4.32 -5.14 9.13
N SER A 89 -4.15 -3.98 8.51
CA SER A 89 -2.93 -3.71 7.75
C SER A 89 -1.68 -3.78 8.62
N LYS A 90 -0.64 -4.40 8.06
CA LYS A 90 0.70 -4.54 8.65
C LYS A 90 1.57 -3.44 8.08
N ASN A 91 2.06 -2.56 8.95
CA ASN A 91 2.81 -1.37 8.57
C ASN A 91 4.26 -1.51 9.02
N LEU A 92 5.15 -1.62 8.04
CA LEU A 92 6.58 -1.60 8.25
C LEU A 92 7.04 -0.15 8.30
N TYR A 93 7.78 0.24 9.35
CA TYR A 93 8.22 1.61 9.55
C TYR A 93 9.64 1.68 10.11
N CYS A 94 10.28 2.84 9.98
CA CYS A 94 11.58 3.11 10.59
C CYS A 94 11.40 3.63 12.02
N LYS A 95 11.85 2.88 13.03
CA LYS A 95 11.69 3.23 14.45
C LYS A 95 12.52 4.44 14.91
N LEU A 96 13.46 4.92 14.09
CA LEU A 96 14.27 6.10 14.40
C LEU A 96 13.59 7.41 14.03
N CYS A 97 12.89 7.45 12.89
CA CYS A 97 12.27 8.67 12.36
C CYS A 97 10.76 8.53 12.13
N ASN A 98 10.17 7.44 12.61
CA ASN A 98 8.74 7.13 12.53
C ASN A 98 8.16 7.23 11.11
N THR A 99 8.98 7.01 10.07
CA THR A 99 8.50 6.99 8.69
C THR A 99 7.85 5.65 8.38
N ALA A 100 6.56 5.64 8.06
CA ALA A 100 5.87 4.49 7.46
C ALA A 100 6.47 4.21 6.08
N LEU A 101 6.96 3.00 5.86
CA LEU A 101 7.65 2.62 4.63
C LEU A 101 6.75 1.82 3.71
N MET A 102 6.17 0.73 4.24
CA MET A 102 5.37 -0.20 3.47
C MET A 102 4.16 -0.63 4.29
N LYS A 103 3.03 -0.75 3.60
CA LYS A 103 1.79 -1.33 4.10
C LYS A 103 1.55 -2.62 3.33
N CYS A 104 1.39 -3.72 4.08
CA CYS A 104 0.92 -4.99 3.57
C CYS A 104 -0.49 -5.24 4.13
N ILE A 105 -1.39 -5.69 3.28
CA ILE A 105 -2.75 -6.08 3.67
C ILE A 105 -2.91 -7.53 3.26
N ASP A 106 -3.36 -8.38 4.18
CA ASP A 106 -3.46 -9.83 3.92
C ASP A 106 -4.46 -10.14 2.78
N ALA A 107 -5.45 -9.26 2.57
CA ALA A 107 -6.36 -9.30 1.41
C ALA A 107 -5.65 -9.21 0.05
N TYR A 108 -4.42 -8.70 0.00
CA TYR A 108 -3.60 -8.67 -1.22
C TYR A 108 -2.86 -9.98 -1.47
N GLN A 109 -2.90 -10.94 -0.54
CA GLN A 109 -2.34 -12.29 -0.67
C GLN A 109 -0.87 -12.31 -1.12
N GLY A 110 -0.07 -11.34 -0.68
CA GLY A 110 1.33 -11.23 -1.08
C GLY A 110 1.54 -10.86 -2.55
N ASN A 111 0.53 -10.33 -3.25
CA ASN A 111 0.69 -9.84 -4.61
C ASN A 111 1.37 -8.47 -4.63
N VAL A 112 1.00 -7.60 -3.69
CA VAL A 112 1.44 -6.20 -3.66
C VAL A 112 1.71 -5.68 -2.25
N VAL A 113 2.59 -4.68 -2.19
CA VAL A 113 2.77 -3.77 -1.06
C VAL A 113 2.44 -2.35 -1.47
N ALA A 114 1.80 -1.59 -0.57
CA ALA A 114 1.51 -0.18 -0.76
C ALA A 114 2.57 0.68 -0.07
N VAL A 115 3.04 1.74 -0.74
CA VAL A 115 4.03 2.68 -0.20
C VAL A 115 3.58 4.12 -0.41
N ASP A 116 4.07 5.04 0.41
CA ASP A 116 3.91 6.46 0.12
C ASP A 116 4.74 6.84 -1.12
N PHE A 117 4.07 7.33 -2.16
CA PHE A 117 4.72 7.79 -3.39
C PHE A 117 5.80 8.85 -3.13
N GLN A 118 5.69 9.63 -2.05
CA GLN A 118 6.67 10.67 -1.71
C GLN A 118 8.03 10.10 -1.27
N LEU A 119 8.06 8.84 -0.83
CA LEU A 119 9.26 8.19 -0.31
C LEU A 119 10.03 7.41 -1.39
N VAL A 120 9.49 7.35 -2.61
CA VAL A 120 10.04 6.57 -3.73
C VAL A 120 10.92 7.44 -4.63
N THR A 121 12.04 6.89 -5.11
CA THR A 121 12.95 7.54 -6.05
C THR A 121 13.50 6.54 -7.09
N PRO A 122 13.51 6.86 -8.39
CA PRO A 122 12.90 8.05 -8.99
C PRO A 122 11.37 8.02 -8.81
N LYS A 123 10.76 9.21 -8.75
CA LYS A 123 9.32 9.33 -8.89
C LYS A 123 8.98 8.97 -10.32
N ARG A 124 7.91 8.21 -10.53
CA ARG A 124 7.44 7.89 -11.88
C ARG A 124 6.51 9.00 -12.37
N ASP A 125 6.67 9.40 -13.62
CA ASP A 125 5.81 10.42 -14.26
C ASP A 125 4.41 9.86 -14.54
N ASP A 126 4.29 8.54 -14.77
CA ASP A 126 3.02 7.81 -14.93
C ASP A 126 2.34 7.46 -13.59
N SER A 127 2.73 8.13 -12.50
CA SER A 127 2.23 7.78 -11.18
C SER A 127 0.77 8.19 -10.93
N THR A 128 0.05 8.70 -11.93
CA THR A 128 -1.34 9.15 -11.81
C THR A 128 -2.20 8.09 -11.12
N PRO A 129 -2.92 8.43 -10.04
CA PRO A 129 -3.81 7.48 -9.41
C PRO A 129 -4.89 7.01 -10.38
N VAL A 130 -5.08 5.70 -10.48
CA VAL A 130 -6.10 5.08 -11.35
C VAL A 130 -7.45 4.95 -10.64
N GLY A 131 -7.49 5.26 -9.35
CA GLY A 131 -8.69 5.14 -8.55
C GLY A 131 -8.53 5.70 -7.15
N ARG A 132 -9.66 5.67 -6.43
CA ARG A 132 -9.84 6.10 -5.07
C ARG A 132 -10.48 4.97 -4.26
N LEU A 133 -9.91 4.65 -3.12
CA LEU A 133 -10.45 3.68 -2.18
C LEU A 133 -10.99 4.42 -0.95
N CYS A 134 -12.30 4.34 -0.75
CA CYS A 134 -13.01 4.93 0.38
C CYS A 134 -13.70 3.83 1.19
N GLU A 135 -13.67 3.95 2.51
CA GLU A 135 -14.63 3.25 3.36
C GLU A 135 -15.97 4.00 3.25
N SER A 136 -17.08 3.27 3.18
CA SER A 136 -18.43 3.83 3.00
C SER A 136 -18.84 4.81 4.10
N GLU A 137 -18.21 4.71 5.27
CA GLU A 137 -18.45 5.57 6.43
C GLU A 137 -17.60 6.86 6.41
N TYR A 138 -16.63 6.97 5.50
CA TYR A 138 -15.81 8.18 5.41
C TYR A 138 -16.65 9.35 4.86
N PRO A 139 -16.74 10.49 5.57
CA PRO A 139 -17.61 11.59 5.17
C PRO A 139 -17.22 12.14 3.79
N ALA A 140 -18.16 12.11 2.83
CA ALA A 140 -17.90 12.52 1.45
C ALA A 140 -17.49 14.01 1.33
N ASP A 141 -17.93 14.85 2.27
CA ASP A 141 -17.55 16.25 2.38
C ASP A 141 -16.08 16.45 2.80
N LYS A 142 -15.47 15.46 3.47
CA LYS A 142 -14.05 15.46 3.85
C LYS A 142 -13.14 14.89 2.78
N LEU A 143 -13.70 14.28 1.73
CA LEU A 143 -12.91 13.64 0.69
C LEU A 143 -12.15 14.66 -0.16
N GLY A 144 -12.60 15.92 -0.24
CA GLY A 144 -12.02 16.90 -1.15
C GLY A 144 -12.12 16.45 -2.62
N PRO A 145 -11.93 17.38 -3.58
CA PRO A 145 -11.89 16.99 -4.97
C PRO A 145 -10.67 16.09 -5.21
N LEU A 146 -10.84 15.06 -6.03
CA LEU A 146 -9.69 14.43 -6.67
C LEU A 146 -8.95 15.55 -7.43
N PRO A 147 -7.63 15.66 -7.30
CA PRO A 147 -6.89 16.66 -8.06
C PRO A 147 -7.16 16.51 -9.55
N GLU A 148 -7.26 17.62 -10.28
CA GLU A 148 -7.42 17.58 -11.73
C GLU A 148 -6.18 16.90 -12.33
N TRP A 149 -6.39 15.72 -12.90
CA TRP A 149 -5.31 14.93 -13.48
C TRP A 149 -5.16 15.25 -14.96
N PRO A 150 -3.93 15.36 -15.47
CA PRO A 150 -3.68 15.74 -16.87
C PRO A 150 -4.06 14.65 -17.89
N TYR A 151 -4.67 13.55 -17.44
CA TYR A 151 -5.04 12.41 -18.26
C TYR A 151 -6.53 12.14 -18.14
N GLU A 152 -7.21 11.87 -19.25
CA GLU A 152 -8.61 11.45 -19.34
C GLU A 152 -8.83 10.01 -18.82
N THR A 153 -8.12 9.62 -17.77
CA THR A 153 -8.28 8.28 -17.19
C THR A 153 -9.48 8.31 -16.26
N PRO A 154 -10.51 7.47 -16.47
CA PRO A 154 -11.63 7.37 -15.54
C PRO A 154 -11.07 7.08 -14.16
N THR A 155 -11.36 7.95 -13.19
CA THR A 155 -10.99 7.65 -11.80
C THR A 155 -12.09 6.77 -11.24
N LEU A 156 -11.74 5.54 -10.87
CA LEU A 156 -12.69 4.64 -10.22
C LEU A 156 -12.79 4.96 -8.73
N GLU A 157 -14.01 5.13 -8.24
CA GLU A 157 -14.27 5.19 -6.80
C GLU A 157 -14.75 3.83 -6.32
N PHE A 158 -14.00 3.25 -5.38
CA PHE A 158 -14.33 1.99 -4.74
C PHE A 158 -14.78 2.27 -3.31
N HIS A 159 -16.00 1.85 -3.00
CA HIS A 159 -16.56 1.96 -1.67
C HIS A 159 -16.57 0.58 -1.01
N PHE A 160 -16.03 0.50 0.20
CA PHE A 160 -15.99 -0.73 0.98
C PHE A 160 -16.74 -0.54 2.30
N VAL A 161 -17.50 -1.56 2.68
CA VAL A 161 -18.11 -1.67 4.00
C VAL A 161 -17.28 -2.65 4.82
N ARG A 162 -16.96 -2.25 6.05
CA ARG A 162 -16.34 -3.13 7.04
C ARG A 162 -17.42 -3.92 7.77
N ASN A 163 -17.34 -5.24 7.70
CA ASN A 163 -18.22 -6.14 8.42
C ASN A 163 -17.84 -6.16 9.91
N LYS A 164 -18.76 -6.63 10.78
CA LYS A 164 -18.53 -6.75 12.23
C LYS A 164 -17.34 -7.64 12.59
N ASP A 165 -16.99 -8.59 11.72
CA ASP A 165 -15.84 -9.49 11.89
C ASP A 165 -14.51 -8.86 11.42
N GLY A 166 -14.54 -7.62 10.92
CA GLY A 166 -13.38 -6.90 10.40
C GLY A 166 -13.06 -7.18 8.93
N THR A 167 -13.82 -8.03 8.26
CA THR A 167 -13.66 -8.25 6.81
C THR A 167 -14.21 -7.06 6.02
N MET A 168 -13.68 -6.84 4.82
CA MET A 168 -14.08 -5.73 3.94
C MET A 168 -14.83 -6.30 2.73
N LYS A 169 -16.00 -5.74 2.41
CA LYS A 169 -16.77 -6.08 1.20
C LYS A 169 -16.99 -4.81 0.38
N MET A 170 -16.75 -4.87 -0.92
CA MET A 170 -17.09 -3.79 -1.84
C MET A 170 -18.63 -3.63 -1.92
N THR A 171 -19.14 -2.40 -1.91
CA THR A 171 -20.58 -2.14 -2.02
C THR A 171 -21.08 -2.41 -3.45
N GLU A 172 -22.35 -2.79 -3.57
CA GLU A 172 -23.00 -3.02 -4.88
C GLU A 172 -23.26 -1.71 -5.64
N GLU A 173 -23.10 -0.56 -4.99
CA GLU A 173 -23.27 0.78 -5.58
C GLU A 173 -22.02 1.32 -6.28
N GLY A 174 -20.98 0.48 -6.46
CA GLY A 174 -19.83 0.86 -7.27
C GLY A 174 -20.21 1.03 -8.75
N PRO A 175 -19.50 1.89 -9.50
CA PRO A 175 -19.68 1.93 -10.96
C PRO A 175 -19.48 0.53 -11.53
N GLU A 176 -20.24 0.15 -12.56
CA GLU A 176 -19.95 -1.07 -13.32
C GLU A 176 -18.48 -0.98 -13.77
N VAL A 177 -17.61 -1.77 -13.15
CA VAL A 177 -16.19 -1.73 -13.45
C VAL A 177 -16.02 -2.40 -14.79
N GLU A 178 -15.70 -1.62 -15.83
CA GLU A 178 -15.44 -2.19 -17.15
C GLU A 178 -14.39 -3.33 -17.03
N PRO A 179 -14.52 -4.42 -17.79
CA PRO A 179 -13.59 -5.55 -17.71
C PRO A 179 -12.11 -5.15 -17.83
N ALA A 180 -11.80 -4.13 -18.65
CA ALA A 180 -10.46 -3.58 -18.80
C ALA A 180 -9.91 -2.95 -17.50
N LEU A 181 -10.77 -2.41 -16.65
CA LEU A 181 -10.39 -1.86 -15.35
C LEU A 181 -10.22 -2.94 -14.29
N MET A 182 -11.01 -4.03 -14.37
CA MET A 182 -10.76 -5.23 -13.56
C MET A 182 -9.40 -5.86 -13.87
N GLU A 183 -8.86 -5.71 -15.09
CA GLU A 183 -7.48 -6.12 -15.40
C GLU A 183 -6.42 -5.22 -14.74
N ILE A 184 -6.75 -3.96 -14.43
CA ILE A 184 -5.84 -2.97 -13.80
C ILE A 184 -5.80 -3.14 -12.28
N ILE A 185 -6.96 -3.37 -11.64
CA ILE A 185 -7.06 -3.52 -10.18
C ILE A 185 -7.07 -4.98 -9.74
N GLY A 186 -7.43 -5.90 -10.64
CA GLY A 186 -7.41 -7.34 -10.39
C GLY A 186 -6.06 -7.84 -9.88
N PRO A 187 -4.90 -7.31 -10.30
CA PRO A 187 -3.62 -7.68 -9.68
C PRO A 187 -3.46 -7.26 -8.21
N ILE A 188 -4.24 -6.30 -7.71
CA ILE A 188 -4.30 -5.95 -6.27
C ILE A 188 -5.26 -6.89 -5.53
N PHE A 189 -6.46 -7.09 -6.10
CA PHE A 189 -7.56 -7.81 -5.47
C PHE A 189 -7.75 -9.23 -6.02
N GLY A 190 -6.68 -9.80 -6.59
CA GLY A 190 -6.78 -10.91 -7.54
C GLY A 190 -7.47 -12.14 -6.99
N ALA A 191 -8.11 -12.88 -7.90
CA ALA A 191 -8.69 -14.17 -7.59
C ALA A 191 -7.64 -15.06 -6.89
N PRO A 192 -8.02 -15.75 -5.80
CA PRO A 192 -7.09 -16.48 -4.97
C PRO A 192 -6.34 -17.53 -5.78
N LYS A 193 -5.05 -17.29 -6.02
CA LYS A 193 -4.11 -18.39 -6.21
C LYS A 193 -3.74 -18.79 -4.80
N GLU A 194 -4.43 -19.80 -4.26
CA GLU A 194 -4.17 -20.46 -2.96
C GLU A 194 -3.41 -19.59 -1.95
N GLU A 195 -4.10 -19.00 -0.96
CA GLU A 195 -3.51 -18.10 0.04
C GLU A 195 -2.08 -18.53 0.42
N PRO A 196 -1.05 -17.83 -0.08
CA PRO A 196 0.29 -18.17 0.33
C PRO A 196 0.37 -17.85 1.82
N ALA A 197 0.75 -18.85 2.62
CA ALA A 197 1.04 -18.62 4.03
C ALA A 197 1.97 -17.41 4.15
N LEU A 198 1.78 -16.53 5.13
CA LEU A 198 2.53 -15.26 5.22
C LEU A 198 4.05 -15.44 5.05
N GLY A 199 4.62 -16.56 5.54
CA GLY A 199 6.04 -16.90 5.36
C GLY A 199 6.50 -17.18 3.92
N ALA A 200 5.59 -17.30 2.97
CA ALA A 200 5.86 -17.50 1.54
C ALA A 200 5.93 -16.18 0.75
N THR A 201 5.52 -15.04 1.34
CA THR A 201 5.63 -13.73 0.70
C THR A 201 6.94 -13.05 1.06
N THR A 202 7.44 -12.13 0.20
CA THR A 202 8.70 -11.42 0.48
C THR A 202 8.57 -10.56 1.75
N PHE A 203 7.43 -9.90 1.94
CA PHE A 203 7.13 -9.17 3.17
C PHE A 203 7.15 -10.07 4.42
N GLY A 204 6.46 -11.20 4.39
CA GLY A 204 6.41 -12.07 5.56
C GLY A 204 7.74 -12.75 5.85
N LYS A 205 8.52 -13.09 4.82
CA LYS A 205 9.91 -13.54 4.98
C LYS A 205 10.77 -12.48 5.65
N LEU A 206 10.69 -11.21 5.23
CA LEU A 206 11.42 -10.12 5.88
C LEU A 206 11.05 -10.00 7.38
N VAL A 207 9.76 -10.04 7.69
CA VAL A 207 9.26 -9.98 9.08
C VAL A 207 9.81 -11.13 9.92
N ALA A 208 9.81 -12.35 9.37
CA ALA A 208 10.33 -13.54 10.04
C ALA A 208 11.86 -13.49 10.23
N ASP A 209 12.61 -13.14 9.17
CA ASP A 209 14.08 -13.07 9.18
C ASP A 209 14.58 -12.04 10.20
N LEU A 210 13.88 -10.92 10.34
CA LEU A 210 14.19 -9.87 11.30
C LEU A 210 13.52 -10.05 12.67
N LYS A 211 12.70 -11.08 12.85
CA LYS A 211 11.94 -11.36 14.08
C LYS A 211 11.15 -10.15 14.57
N LEU A 212 10.44 -9.49 13.65
CA LEU A 212 9.67 -8.28 13.97
C LEU A 212 8.33 -8.64 14.61
N GLU A 213 8.19 -8.32 15.89
CA GLU A 213 6.90 -8.42 16.58
C GLU A 213 6.05 -7.16 16.34
N PRO A 214 4.76 -7.29 15.99
CA PRO A 214 3.91 -6.14 15.73
C PRO A 214 3.57 -5.39 17.02
N LEU A 215 3.80 -4.07 17.02
CA LEU A 215 3.13 -3.17 17.94
C LEU A 215 1.66 -3.06 17.51
N VAL A 216 0.74 -3.48 18.37
CA VAL A 216 -0.71 -3.37 18.11
C VAL A 216 -1.23 -2.10 18.75
N LEU A 217 -1.82 -1.21 17.95
CA LEU A 217 -2.61 -0.11 18.46
C LEU A 217 -4.00 -0.65 18.84
N HIS A 218 -4.51 -0.24 19.98
CA HIS A 218 -5.92 -0.42 20.33
C HIS A 218 -6.61 0.87 19.92
N ALA A 219 -6.80 1.06 18.61
CA ALA A 219 -7.63 2.14 18.08
C ALA A 219 -9.11 1.80 18.28
#